data_AF-A0A2V7ZZ84-F1
#
_entry.id   AF-A0A2V7ZZ84-F1
#
_cell.length_a   1.000
_cell.length_b   1.000
_cell.length_c   1.000
_cell.angle_alpha   90.00
_cell.angle_beta   90.00
_cell.angle_gamma   90.00
#
_symmetry.space_group_name_H-M   'P 1'
#
loop_
_entity.id
_entity.type
_entity.pdbx_description
1 polymer ?
#
loop_
_entity_poly.entity_id
_entity_poly.type
_entity_poly.pdbx_seq_one_letter_code
_entity_poly.pdbx_strand_id
1 'polypeptide(L)'
;MLSPKAQFSLAVELRSRRGAMLGDVFAFVSGLYFRGKLTYAVRFAGFDGVHVITPNAGLRRPDTYITHKALRTFADGDIHHHNADYRRPLEKSARALLDEIGPDCDVVLLGSVASPKYVDVLTAIFGERLKFPIDFVGRGDMSRGGLLLRQAREGVELPYVPVIGAVLHGARPPKLPPLRGGAGLSAPRWRA
;
A
#
# COMPACT_ATOMS: atom_id res chain seq x y z
N MET A 1 18.38 -4.85 -6.63
CA MET A 1 17.74 -6.08 -6.13
C MET A 1 17.72 -7.21 -7.15
N LEU A 2 17.40 -6.95 -8.43
CA LEU A 2 17.31 -8.00 -9.47
C LEU A 2 18.67 -8.50 -10.02
N SER A 3 19.79 -7.89 -9.64
CA SER A 3 21.11 -8.33 -10.08
C SER A 3 21.45 -9.73 -9.53
N PRO A 4 22.02 -10.64 -10.35
CA PRO A 4 22.45 -11.96 -9.87
C PRO A 4 23.58 -11.86 -8.83
N LYS A 5 24.31 -10.74 -8.78
CA LYS A 5 25.41 -10.51 -7.84
C LYS A 5 24.96 -9.96 -6.48
N ALA A 6 23.69 -9.57 -6.32
CA ALA A 6 23.19 -8.98 -5.07
C ALA A 6 23.07 -10.03 -3.96
N GLN A 7 23.83 -9.85 -2.87
CA GLN A 7 23.93 -10.83 -1.77
C GLN A 7 23.12 -10.49 -0.51
N PHE A 8 22.45 -9.35 -0.45
CA PHE A 8 21.60 -9.03 0.70
C PHE A 8 20.39 -9.98 0.78
N SER A 9 19.90 -10.27 1.98
CA SER A 9 18.96 -11.36 2.26
C SER A 9 17.72 -11.35 1.35
N LEU A 10 17.09 -10.19 1.14
CA LEU A 10 15.90 -10.08 0.30
C LEU A 10 16.16 -10.43 -1.19
N ALA A 11 17.35 -10.09 -1.72
CA ALA A 11 17.72 -10.48 -3.08
C ALA A 11 17.96 -12.00 -3.21
N VAL A 12 18.51 -12.62 -2.16
CA VAL A 12 18.68 -14.08 -2.08
C VAL A 12 17.33 -14.78 -1.99
N GLU A 13 16.43 -14.30 -1.13
CA GLU A 13 15.07 -14.84 -0.97
C GLU A 13 14.28 -14.78 -2.28
N LEU A 14 14.31 -13.64 -2.99
CA LEU A 14 13.65 -13.47 -4.29
C LEU A 14 14.10 -14.45 -5.38
N ARG A 15 15.35 -14.93 -5.31
CA ARG A 15 15.90 -15.92 -6.24
C ARG A 15 15.61 -17.36 -5.82
N SER A 16 15.21 -17.59 -4.57
CA SER A 16 14.82 -18.91 -4.09
C SER A 16 13.52 -19.37 -4.76
N ARG A 17 13.24 -20.69 -4.74
CA ARG A 17 11.96 -21.22 -5.24
C ARG A 17 10.76 -20.65 -4.49
N ARG A 18 10.91 -20.36 -3.20
CA ARG A 18 9.85 -19.78 -2.36
C ARG A 18 9.59 -18.31 -2.69
N GLY A 19 10.64 -17.57 -3.07
CA GLY A 19 10.55 -16.11 -3.24
C GLY A 19 10.59 -15.34 -1.92
N ALA A 20 10.18 -14.07 -1.97
CA ALA A 20 10.09 -13.17 -0.83
C ALA A 20 8.69 -12.56 -0.72
N MET A 21 8.29 -12.16 0.49
CA MET A 21 6.97 -11.56 0.72
C MET A 21 6.83 -10.21 0.00
N LEU A 22 5.68 -9.99 -0.63
CA LEU A 22 5.36 -8.78 -1.38
C LEU A 22 5.58 -7.50 -0.56
N GLY A 23 5.15 -7.53 0.71
CA GLY A 23 5.32 -6.41 1.64
C GLY A 23 6.77 -6.02 1.86
N ASP A 24 7.65 -7.00 2.05
CA ASP A 24 9.09 -6.77 2.21
C ASP A 24 9.73 -6.20 0.94
N VAL A 25 9.33 -6.74 -0.21
CA VAL A 25 9.81 -6.28 -1.52
C VAL A 25 9.41 -4.83 -1.76
N PHE A 26 8.14 -4.47 -1.54
CA PHE A 26 7.65 -3.11 -1.76
C PHE A 26 8.20 -2.13 -0.72
N ALA A 27 8.36 -2.57 0.54
CA ALA A 27 9.01 -1.75 1.57
C ALA A 27 10.49 -1.47 1.25
N PHE A 28 11.17 -2.38 0.55
CA PHE A 28 12.53 -2.18 0.08
C PHE A 28 12.60 -1.19 -1.10
N VAL A 29 11.73 -1.34 -2.11
CA VAL A 29 11.78 -0.50 -3.32
C VAL A 29 11.20 0.90 -3.09
N SER A 30 10.10 1.02 -2.34
CA SER A 30 9.35 2.27 -2.19
C SER A 30 9.68 3.05 -0.90
N GLY A 31 10.68 2.60 -0.15
CA GLY A 31 11.23 3.31 1.01
C GLY A 31 10.20 3.63 2.10
N LEU A 32 10.37 4.79 2.75
CA LEU A 32 9.62 5.16 3.94
C LEU A 32 8.11 5.31 3.71
N TYR A 33 7.70 5.71 2.50
CA TYR A 33 6.29 5.95 2.20
C TYR A 33 5.48 4.66 2.22
N PHE A 34 5.92 3.62 1.50
CA PHE A 34 5.24 2.33 1.54
C PHE A 34 5.34 1.70 2.93
N ARG A 35 6.51 1.82 3.59
CA ARG A 35 6.69 1.32 4.96
C ARG A 35 5.68 1.93 5.93
N GLY A 36 5.44 3.23 5.84
CA GLY A 36 4.42 3.90 6.65
C GLY A 36 3.03 3.34 6.42
N LYS A 37 2.63 3.13 5.16
CA LYS A 37 1.34 2.50 4.82
C LYS A 37 1.21 1.11 5.40
N LEU A 38 2.19 0.24 5.16
CA LEU A 38 2.13 -1.15 5.62
C LEU A 38 2.10 -1.24 7.15
N THR A 39 2.95 -0.45 7.83
CA THR A 39 2.99 -0.42 9.30
C THR A 39 1.66 0.03 9.89
N TYR A 40 1.09 1.11 9.35
CA TYR A 40 -0.19 1.63 9.79
C TYR A 40 -1.33 0.65 9.49
N ALA A 41 -1.39 0.10 8.27
CA ALA A 41 -2.44 -0.83 7.88
C ALA A 41 -2.43 -2.10 8.75
N VAL A 42 -1.26 -2.69 8.99
CA VAL A 42 -1.16 -3.88 9.87
C VAL A 42 -1.57 -3.55 11.30
N ARG A 43 -1.27 -2.35 11.80
CA ARG A 43 -1.62 -1.94 13.17
C ARG A 43 -3.13 -1.88 13.41
N PHE A 44 -3.89 -1.39 12.44
CA PHE A 44 -5.33 -1.09 12.62
C PHE A 44 -6.27 -2.08 11.91
N ALA A 45 -5.84 -2.72 10.82
CA ALA A 45 -6.64 -3.71 10.09
C ALA A 45 -6.21 -5.16 10.35
N GLY A 46 -5.10 -5.38 11.09
CA GLY A 46 -4.47 -6.68 11.19
C GLY A 46 -3.83 -7.11 9.87
N PHE A 47 -2.96 -8.12 9.90
CA PHE A 47 -2.22 -8.52 8.72
C PHE A 47 -3.11 -9.08 7.59
N ASP A 48 -4.19 -9.77 7.96
CA ASP A 48 -5.17 -10.34 7.02
C ASP A 48 -6.01 -9.28 6.31
N GLY A 49 -6.24 -8.12 6.94
CA GLY A 49 -7.00 -7.01 6.36
C GLY A 49 -6.22 -6.15 5.36
N VAL A 50 -4.92 -6.40 5.17
CA VAL A 50 -4.07 -5.55 4.32
C VAL A 50 -3.97 -6.10 2.90
N HIS A 51 -4.19 -5.21 1.94
CA HIS A 51 -4.03 -5.49 0.52
C HIS A 51 -3.12 -4.46 -0.17
N VAL A 52 -2.21 -4.96 -1.01
CA VAL A 52 -1.30 -4.17 -1.84
C VAL A 52 -1.83 -4.19 -3.27
N ILE A 53 -2.01 -3.00 -3.86
CA ILE A 53 -2.32 -2.86 -5.28
C ILE A 53 -1.06 -3.17 -6.09
N THR A 54 -1.13 -4.15 -6.99
CA THR A 54 -0.02 -4.56 -7.86
C THR A 54 -0.23 -4.12 -9.31
N PRO A 55 0.84 -3.94 -10.11
CA PRO A 55 0.73 -3.44 -11.48
C PRO A 55 -0.01 -4.36 -12.47
N ASN A 56 -0.12 -5.66 -12.18
CA ASN A 56 -0.73 -6.63 -13.11
C ASN A 56 -1.37 -7.85 -12.43
N ALA A 57 -1.44 -7.89 -11.10
CA ALA A 57 -1.99 -9.03 -10.36
C ALA A 57 -3.12 -8.65 -9.39
N GLY A 58 -3.62 -7.40 -9.47
CA GLY A 58 -4.70 -6.88 -8.65
C GLY A 58 -4.28 -6.61 -7.19
N LEU A 59 -5.23 -6.75 -6.28
CA LEU A 59 -5.02 -6.70 -4.84
C LEU A 59 -4.37 -8.00 -4.35
N ARG A 60 -3.25 -7.88 -3.62
CA ARG A 60 -2.53 -9.02 -3.03
C ARG A 60 -2.16 -8.73 -1.58
N ARG A 61 -2.33 -9.73 -0.72
CA ARG A 61 -1.89 -9.63 0.67
C ARG A 61 -0.36 -9.41 0.76
N PRO A 62 0.14 -8.69 1.76
CA PRO A 62 1.58 -8.43 1.92
C PRO A 62 2.41 -9.69 2.18
N ASP A 63 1.82 -10.80 2.66
CA ASP A 63 2.47 -12.12 2.78
C ASP A 63 2.52 -12.93 1.49
N THR A 64 1.93 -12.44 0.39
CA THR A 64 2.03 -13.11 -0.89
C THR A 64 3.50 -13.22 -1.28
N TYR A 65 4.00 -14.45 -1.39
CA TYR A 65 5.37 -14.68 -1.85
C TYR A 65 5.47 -14.43 -3.35
N ILE A 66 6.45 -13.61 -3.74
CA ILE A 66 6.75 -13.32 -5.14
C ILE A 66 8.18 -13.72 -5.47
N THR A 67 8.36 -14.16 -6.71
CA THR A 67 9.68 -14.54 -7.24
C THR A 67 10.30 -13.39 -8.01
N HIS A 68 11.58 -13.52 -8.32
CA HIS A 68 12.29 -12.63 -9.24
C HIS A 68 11.57 -12.45 -10.59
N LYS A 69 10.98 -13.52 -11.14
CA LYS A 69 10.18 -13.48 -12.37
C LYS A 69 8.94 -12.59 -12.19
N ALA A 70 8.17 -12.81 -11.13
CA ALA A 70 6.98 -12.01 -10.85
C ALA A 70 7.32 -10.52 -10.65
N LEU A 71 8.42 -10.22 -9.96
CA LEU A 71 8.88 -8.85 -9.76
C LEU A 71 9.30 -8.17 -11.08
N ARG A 72 9.89 -8.90 -12.03
CA ARG A 72 10.15 -8.37 -13.38
C ARG A 72 8.85 -8.05 -14.11
N THR A 73 7.89 -8.97 -14.09
CA THR A 73 6.57 -8.72 -14.69
C THR A 73 5.89 -7.49 -14.07
N PHE A 74 6.02 -7.27 -12.76
CA PHE A 74 5.52 -6.04 -12.13
C PHE A 74 6.20 -4.78 -12.65
N ALA A 75 7.52 -4.82 -12.88
CA ALA A 75 8.26 -3.67 -13.40
C ALA A 75 7.88 -3.32 -14.84
N ASP A 76 7.48 -4.31 -15.63
CA ASP A 76 7.05 -4.14 -17.03
C ASP A 76 5.57 -3.71 -17.16
N GLY A 77 4.81 -3.71 -16.05
CA GLY A 77 3.39 -3.39 -16.06
C GLY A 77 3.10 -1.90 -16.21
N ASP A 78 2.31 -1.53 -17.21
CA ASP A 78 1.82 -0.16 -17.39
C ASP A 78 0.59 0.12 -16.51
N ILE A 79 0.79 0.92 -15.46
CA ILE A 79 -0.25 1.31 -14.52
C ILE A 79 -1.03 2.51 -15.08
N HIS A 80 -2.01 2.22 -15.93
CA HIS A 80 -2.85 3.23 -16.58
C HIS A 80 -4.36 2.90 -16.50
N HIS A 81 -5.20 3.90 -16.27
CA HIS A 81 -6.65 3.75 -16.07
C HIS A 81 -7.45 3.35 -17.34
N HIS A 82 -6.79 3.35 -18.50
CA HIS A 82 -7.33 2.80 -19.76
C HIS A 82 -6.70 1.44 -20.13
N ASN A 83 -5.68 0.99 -19.39
CA ASN A 83 -5.05 -0.29 -19.66
C ASN A 83 -5.91 -1.43 -19.07
N ALA A 84 -6.56 -2.19 -19.95
CA ALA A 84 -7.40 -3.33 -19.57
C ALA A 84 -6.62 -4.43 -18.83
N ASP A 85 -5.33 -4.63 -19.15
CA ASP A 85 -4.50 -5.66 -18.53
C ASP A 85 -4.11 -5.31 -17.10
N TYR A 86 -4.08 -4.01 -16.77
CA TYR A 86 -3.96 -3.53 -15.40
C TYR A 86 -5.31 -3.54 -14.67
N ARG A 87 -6.38 -3.07 -15.32
CA ARG A 87 -7.71 -2.93 -14.70
C ARG A 87 -8.37 -4.26 -14.36
N ARG A 88 -8.37 -5.24 -15.28
CA ARG A 88 -9.10 -6.50 -15.09
C ARG A 88 -8.67 -7.24 -13.82
N PRO A 89 -7.36 -7.42 -13.52
CA PRO A 89 -6.94 -8.03 -12.28
C PRO A 89 -7.36 -7.22 -11.04
N LEU A 90 -7.28 -5.89 -11.11
CA LEU A 90 -7.67 -5.02 -10.00
C LEU A 90 -9.17 -5.09 -9.72
N GLU A 91 -10.01 -4.95 -10.74
CA GLU A 91 -11.46 -5.03 -10.62
C GLU A 91 -11.92 -6.40 -10.11
N LYS A 92 -11.33 -7.49 -10.64
CA LYS A 92 -11.65 -8.85 -10.21
C LYS A 92 -11.35 -9.06 -8.73
N SER A 93 -10.16 -8.66 -8.29
CA SER A 93 -9.74 -8.84 -6.89
C SER A 93 -10.45 -7.88 -5.93
N ALA A 94 -10.78 -6.67 -6.36
CA ALA A 94 -11.58 -5.73 -5.58
C ALA A 94 -13.02 -6.22 -5.36
N ARG A 95 -13.66 -6.82 -6.38
CA ARG A 95 -14.97 -7.45 -6.24
C ARG A 95 -14.93 -8.64 -5.29
N ALA A 96 -13.93 -9.51 -5.42
CA ALA A 96 -13.74 -10.62 -4.51
C ALA A 96 -13.56 -10.14 -3.05
N LEU A 97 -12.80 -9.06 -2.84
CA LEU A 97 -12.65 -8.46 -1.53
C LEU A 97 -13.98 -7.88 -1.01
N LEU A 98 -14.76 -7.21 -1.85
CA LEU A 98 -16.08 -6.67 -1.48
C LEU A 98 -17.01 -7.79 -0.98
N ASP A 99 -16.99 -8.95 -1.65
CA ASP A 99 -17.78 -10.11 -1.26
C ASP A 99 -17.27 -10.71 0.08
N GLU A 100 -15.95 -10.75 0.28
CA GLU A 100 -15.31 -11.30 1.49
C GLU A 100 -15.59 -10.47 2.75
N ILE A 101 -15.54 -9.14 2.65
CA ILE A 101 -15.63 -8.25 3.81
C ILE A 101 -17.08 -7.94 4.26
N GLY A 102 -18.08 -8.43 3.52
CA GLY A 102 -19.50 -8.18 3.81
C GLY A 102 -19.93 -6.72 3.68
N PRO A 103 -21.13 -6.34 4.17
CA PRO A 103 -21.65 -4.98 4.03
C PRO A 103 -21.09 -3.96 5.03
N ASP A 104 -20.59 -4.41 6.18
CA ASP A 104 -20.30 -3.56 7.34
C ASP A 104 -18.83 -3.13 7.48
N CYS A 105 -18.00 -3.43 6.47
CA CYS A 105 -16.57 -3.14 6.51
C CYS A 105 -16.18 -1.98 5.58
N ASP A 106 -15.46 -0.99 6.07
CA ASP A 106 -14.91 0.06 5.20
C ASP A 106 -13.58 -0.36 4.56
N VAL A 107 -13.29 0.16 3.36
CA VAL A 107 -12.02 -0.04 2.66
C VAL A 107 -11.22 1.26 2.65
N VAL A 108 -10.04 1.25 3.28
CA VAL A 108 -9.22 2.45 3.42
C VAL A 108 -8.06 2.46 2.43
N LEU A 109 -8.06 3.44 1.51
CA LEU A 109 -6.98 3.65 0.54
C LEU A 109 -5.87 4.52 1.15
N LEU A 110 -4.73 3.89 1.47
CA LEU A 110 -3.57 4.60 2.05
C LEU A 110 -2.55 5.10 1.02
N GLY A 111 -2.76 4.85 -0.28
CA GLY A 111 -1.79 5.12 -1.32
C GLY A 111 -2.39 5.72 -2.58
N SER A 112 -1.71 6.72 -3.14
CA SER A 112 -2.08 7.33 -4.43
C SER A 112 -3.55 7.76 -4.50
N VAL A 113 -4.07 8.28 -3.38
CA VAL A 113 -5.48 8.67 -3.17
C VAL A 113 -6.01 9.74 -4.13
N ALA A 114 -5.14 10.42 -4.87
CA ALA A 114 -5.49 11.42 -5.87
C ALA A 114 -5.23 10.96 -7.31
N SER A 115 -4.93 9.66 -7.52
CA SER A 115 -4.64 9.13 -8.85
C SER A 115 -5.88 8.43 -9.42
N PRO A 116 -6.45 8.94 -10.54
CA PRO A 116 -7.65 8.37 -11.15
C PRO A 116 -7.53 6.87 -11.46
N LYS A 117 -6.31 6.40 -11.76
CA LYS A 117 -6.00 4.98 -12.05
C LYS A 117 -6.24 3.99 -10.93
N TYR A 118 -6.40 4.47 -9.70
CA TYR A 118 -6.84 3.64 -8.57
C TYR A 118 -8.23 4.09 -8.11
N VAL A 119 -8.40 5.40 -7.95
CA VAL A 119 -9.60 5.99 -7.37
C VAL A 119 -10.83 5.64 -8.17
N ASP A 120 -10.84 5.83 -9.49
CA ASP A 120 -12.05 5.62 -10.30
C ASP A 120 -12.47 4.16 -10.28
N VAL A 121 -11.50 3.25 -10.43
CA VAL A 121 -11.73 1.80 -10.45
C VAL A 121 -12.28 1.31 -9.11
N LEU A 122 -11.65 1.71 -8.01
CA LEU A 122 -12.04 1.25 -6.67
C LEU A 122 -13.34 1.91 -6.21
N THR A 123 -13.56 3.18 -6.55
CA THR A 123 -14.79 3.91 -6.22
C THR A 123 -16.00 3.29 -6.90
N ALA A 124 -15.86 2.87 -8.17
CA ALA A 124 -16.93 2.20 -8.91
C ALA A 124 -17.35 0.84 -8.29
N ILE A 125 -16.52 0.25 -7.42
CA ILE A 125 -16.78 -1.05 -6.78
C ILE A 125 -17.24 -0.86 -5.33
N PHE A 126 -16.48 -0.09 -4.54
CA PHE A 126 -16.71 0.05 -3.09
C PHE A 126 -17.65 1.23 -2.74
N GLY A 127 -17.92 2.14 -3.66
CA GLY A 127 -18.81 3.28 -3.41
C GLY A 127 -18.34 4.15 -2.24
N GLU A 128 -19.27 4.54 -1.37
CA GLU A 128 -19.01 5.37 -0.19
C GLU A 128 -18.11 4.69 0.87
N ARG A 129 -18.00 3.36 0.81
CA ARG A 129 -17.14 2.57 1.70
C ARG A 129 -15.67 2.67 1.33
N LEU A 130 -15.33 3.19 0.14
CA LEU A 130 -13.95 3.56 -0.16
C LEU A 130 -13.61 4.86 0.55
N LYS A 131 -12.78 4.77 1.59
CA LYS A 131 -12.37 5.91 2.41
C LYS A 131 -10.88 6.18 2.30
N PHE A 132 -10.46 7.35 2.76
CA PHE A 132 -9.05 7.68 2.92
C PHE A 132 -8.84 8.60 4.14
N PRO A 133 -7.61 8.71 4.69
CA PRO A 133 -7.34 9.63 5.78
C PRO A 133 -7.42 11.09 5.32
N ILE A 134 -8.32 11.89 5.92
CA ILE A 134 -8.49 13.31 5.55
C ILE A 134 -7.20 14.10 5.72
N ASP A 135 -6.36 13.72 6.68
CA ASP A 135 -5.05 14.32 6.93
C ASP A 135 -4.05 14.15 5.79
N PHE A 136 -4.37 13.37 4.74
CA PHE A 136 -3.53 13.27 3.54
C PHE A 136 -3.64 14.50 2.64
N VAL A 137 -4.73 15.27 2.73
CA VAL A 137 -4.95 16.43 1.87
C VAL A 137 -3.80 17.43 2.05
N GLY A 138 -3.23 17.89 0.93
CA GLY A 138 -2.11 18.82 0.91
C GLY A 138 -0.75 18.23 1.35
N ARG A 139 -0.67 16.93 1.69
CA ARG A 139 0.58 16.26 2.08
C ARG A 139 1.23 15.52 0.92
N GLY A 140 2.53 15.75 0.73
CA GLY A 140 3.38 14.92 -0.14
C GLY A 140 3.63 13.52 0.44
N ASP A 141 4.09 12.58 -0.39
CA ASP A 141 4.29 11.17 -0.05
C ASP A 141 5.11 10.95 1.23
N MET A 142 6.25 11.62 1.37
CA MET A 142 7.10 11.46 2.55
C MET A 142 6.43 11.98 3.84
N SER A 143 5.67 13.08 3.76
CA SER A 143 4.91 13.59 4.90
C SER A 143 3.77 12.65 5.29
N ARG A 144 3.12 11.98 4.33
CA ARG A 144 2.10 10.97 4.59
C ARG A 144 2.71 9.75 5.26
N GLY A 145 3.83 9.24 4.73
CA GLY A 145 4.57 8.13 5.34
C GLY A 145 4.99 8.41 6.78
N GLY A 146 5.53 9.60 7.05
CA GLY A 146 5.91 10.02 8.40
C GLY A 146 4.73 10.19 9.36
N LEU A 147 3.57 10.63 8.88
CA LEU A 147 2.32 10.71 9.67
C LEU A 147 1.87 9.31 10.07
N LEU A 148 1.77 8.40 9.09
CA LEU A 148 1.33 7.01 9.30
C LEU A 148 2.20 6.28 10.33
N LEU A 149 3.53 6.45 10.26
CA LEU A 149 4.45 5.84 11.23
C LEU A 149 4.25 6.36 12.66
N ARG A 150 3.94 7.65 12.84
CA ARG A 150 3.66 8.22 14.16
C ARG A 150 2.37 7.67 14.73
N GLN A 151 1.31 7.71 13.94
CA GLN A 151 0.00 7.26 14.34
C GLN A 151 -0.01 5.77 14.69
N ALA A 152 0.69 4.95 13.89
CA ALA A 152 0.88 3.54 14.21
C ALA A 152 1.65 3.33 15.53
N ARG A 153 2.70 4.13 15.78
CA ARG A 153 3.49 4.08 17.02
C ARG A 153 2.69 4.54 18.25
N GLU A 154 1.87 5.57 18.09
CA GLU A 154 1.03 6.14 19.14
C GLU A 154 -0.26 5.32 19.36
N GLY A 155 -0.60 4.44 18.43
CA GLY A 155 -1.81 3.62 18.49
C GLY A 155 -3.09 4.42 18.24
N VAL A 156 -2.98 5.56 17.56
CA VAL A 156 -4.10 6.45 17.24
C VAL A 156 -4.44 6.30 15.77
N GLU A 157 -5.67 5.87 15.49
CA GLU A 157 -6.14 5.74 14.11
C GLU A 157 -6.54 7.12 13.55
N LEU A 158 -6.21 7.37 12.28
CA LEU A 158 -6.56 8.60 11.59
C LEU A 158 -8.06 8.63 11.26
N PRO A 159 -8.68 9.82 11.26
CA PRO A 159 -10.05 9.97 10.77
C PRO A 159 -10.13 9.71 9.26
N TYR A 160 -11.09 8.89 8.86
CA TYR A 160 -11.34 8.55 7.46
C TYR A 160 -12.61 9.22 6.93
N VAL A 161 -12.55 9.66 5.68
CA VAL A 161 -13.71 10.20 4.95
C VAL A 161 -13.87 9.46 3.61
N PRO A 162 -15.08 9.37 3.05
CA PRO A 162 -15.29 8.81 1.73
C PRO A 162 -14.43 9.49 0.67
N VAL A 163 -13.94 8.73 -0.31
CA VAL A 163 -13.23 9.28 -1.47
C VAL A 163 -14.22 9.98 -2.41
N ILE A 164 -15.45 9.49 -2.50
CA ILE A 164 -16.52 10.13 -3.28
C ILE A 164 -16.77 11.54 -2.75
N GLY A 165 -16.74 12.51 -3.66
CA GLY A 165 -17.01 13.92 -3.34
C GLY A 165 -15.93 14.63 -2.53
N ALA A 166 -14.82 13.95 -2.20
CA ALA A 166 -13.75 14.57 -1.43
C ALA A 166 -12.86 15.49 -2.27
N VAL A 167 -12.44 16.58 -1.65
CA VAL A 167 -11.40 17.46 -2.21
C VAL A 167 -10.03 16.88 -1.84
N LEU A 168 -9.37 16.24 -2.81
CA LEU A 168 -8.12 15.49 -2.61
C LEU A 168 -6.86 16.37 -2.67
N HIS A 169 -7.01 17.65 -3.04
CA HIS A 169 -5.94 18.65 -3.11
C HIS A 169 -6.27 19.84 -2.20
N GLY A 170 -5.29 20.33 -1.44
CA GLY A 170 -5.53 21.43 -0.52
C GLY A 170 -4.25 22.06 0.00
N ALA A 171 -4.43 23.06 0.88
CA ALA A 171 -3.32 23.80 1.48
C ALA A 171 -2.37 22.85 2.21
N ARG A 172 -1.06 23.12 2.08
CA ARG A 172 -0.03 22.29 2.68
C ARG A 172 -0.08 22.42 4.22
N PRO A 173 -0.31 21.33 4.98
CA PRO A 173 -0.34 21.40 6.43
C PRO A 173 1.08 21.62 7.01
N PRO A 174 1.19 22.02 8.30
CA PRO A 174 2.48 22.25 8.95
C PRO A 174 3.39 21.01 8.91
N LYS A 175 4.70 21.26 8.90
CA LYS A 175 5.72 20.21 8.91
C LYS A 175 5.59 19.39 10.19
N LEU A 176 5.76 18.08 10.07
CA LEU A 176 5.82 17.19 11.21
C LEU A 176 7.09 17.48 12.03
N PRO A 177 7.02 17.60 13.37
CA PRO A 177 8.19 17.86 14.21
C PRO A 177 9.17 16.69 14.14
N PRO A 178 10.50 16.84 14.25
CA PRO A 178 11.45 15.74 14.11
C PRO A 178 11.13 14.54 15.02
N LEU A 179 11.29 13.30 14.52
CA LEU A 179 11.17 12.10 15.35
C LEU A 179 12.36 12.05 16.31
N ARG A 180 12.10 12.09 17.64
CA ARG A 180 13.15 11.84 18.64
C ARG A 180 13.48 10.34 18.65
N GLY A 181 14.74 10.00 18.38
CA GLY A 181 15.28 8.64 18.47
C GLY A 181 15.44 7.94 17.11
N GLY A 182 16.62 8.07 16.51
CA GLY A 182 17.05 7.29 15.35
C GLY A 182 17.53 5.90 15.73
N ALA A 183 16.72 5.12 16.45
CA ALA A 183 16.90 3.68 16.40
C ALA A 183 16.39 3.27 15.02
N GLY A 184 17.30 2.88 14.13
CA GLY A 184 16.96 2.43 12.79
C GLY A 184 15.80 1.45 12.90
N LEU A 185 14.64 1.83 12.37
CA LEU A 185 13.54 0.92 12.11
C LEU A 185 14.07 -0.07 11.07
N SER A 186 14.79 -1.09 11.54
CA SER A 186 14.95 -2.34 10.84
C SER A 186 13.55 -2.72 10.39
N ALA A 187 13.41 -2.99 9.09
CA ALA A 187 12.12 -3.39 8.54
C ALA A 187 11.60 -4.52 9.43
N PRO A 188 10.37 -4.42 9.99
CA PRO A 188 9.75 -5.57 10.61
C PRO A 188 9.81 -6.66 9.54
N ARG A 189 10.54 -7.74 9.80
CA ARG A 189 10.35 -8.94 8.99
C ARG A 189 8.98 -9.42 9.44
N TRP A 190 7.96 -9.27 8.59
CA TRP A 190 6.58 -9.65 8.87
C TRP A 190 6.38 -11.18 8.97
N ARG A 191 7.45 -11.90 9.31
CA ARG A 191 7.44 -13.34 9.52
C ARG A 191 6.56 -13.61 10.74
N ALA A 192 5.53 -14.43 10.51
CA ALA A 192 4.89 -15.20 11.57
C ALA A 192 5.92 -16.02 12.34
#